data_AF-A0A946X690-F1
#
_entry.id   AF-A0A946X690-F1
#
_cell.length_a   1.000
_cell.length_b   1.000
_cell.length_c   1.000
_cell.angle_alpha   90.00
_cell.angle_beta   90.00
_cell.angle_gamma   90.00
#
_symmetry.space_group_name_H-M   'P 1'
#
loop_
_entity.id
_entity.type
_entity.pdbx_description
1 polymer ?
#
loop_
_entity_poly.entity_id
_entity_poly.type
_entity_poly.pdbx_seq_one_letter_code
_entity_poly.pdbx_strand_id
1 'polypeptide(L)' 'VAGILPDEPRSHTVARALSLMASGDVHVAPMITHRLPHTDAKAAFDLLWDRPGDALGVLLEWGAAEDGAP' A
#
# COMPACT_ATOMS: atom_id res chain seq x y z
N VAL A 1 15.30 -3.52 10.86
CA VAL A 1 14.45 -2.53 10.14
C VAL A 1 14.03 -3.18 8.84
N ALA A 2 12.72 -3.35 8.61
CA ALA A 2 12.21 -3.94 7.37
C ALA A 2 12.36 -2.95 6.19
N GLY A 3 12.73 -3.46 5.02
CA GLY A 3 12.50 -2.79 3.72
C GLY A 3 13.57 -1.84 3.19
N ILE A 4 14.71 -1.63 3.87
CA ILE A 4 15.85 -0.89 3.28
C ILE A 4 16.91 -1.90 2.85
N LEU A 5 17.15 -2.02 1.55
CA LEU A 5 18.33 -2.66 0.97
C LEU A 5 19.43 -1.58 0.92
N PRO A 6 20.42 -1.61 1.84
CA PRO A 6 21.38 -0.53 1.97
C PRO A 6 22.50 -0.57 0.91
N ASP A 7 22.60 -1.68 0.17
CA ASP A 7 23.71 -1.96 -0.74
C ASP A 7 23.59 -1.28 -2.12
N GLU A 8 22.44 -0.64 -2.41
CA GLU A 8 22.20 0.05 -3.68
C GLU A 8 21.44 1.38 -3.47
N PRO A 9 21.53 2.33 -4.42
CA PRO A 9 20.69 3.52 -4.39
C PRO A 9 19.20 3.17 -4.37
N ARG A 10 18.40 3.87 -3.54
CA ARG A 10 16.95 3.60 -3.40
C ARG A 10 16.20 3.60 -4.73
N SER A 11 16.65 4.40 -5.71
CA SER A 11 16.06 4.45 -7.05
C SER A 11 16.12 3.09 -7.77
N HIS A 12 17.17 2.30 -7.57
CA HIS A 12 17.32 0.98 -8.18
C HIS A 12 16.34 -0.02 -7.56
N THR A 13 16.20 0.00 -6.24
CA THR A 13 15.21 -0.84 -5.54
C THR A 13 13.79 -0.53 -5.98
N VAL A 14 13.45 0.76 -6.10
CA VAL A 14 12.13 1.20 -6.58
C VAL A 14 11.88 0.77 -8.02
N ALA A 15 12.85 0.98 -8.92
CA ALA A 15 12.73 0.59 -10.32
C ALA A 15 12.49 -0.93 -10.47
N ARG A 16 13.24 -1.75 -9.71
CA ARG A 16 13.05 -3.20 -9.70
C ARG A 16 11.67 -3.61 -9.18
N ALA A 17 11.19 -3.01 -8.10
CA ALA A 17 9.86 -3.28 -7.56
C ALA A 17 8.76 -2.93 -8.57
N LEU A 18 8.87 -1.79 -9.26
CA LEU A 18 7.95 -1.39 -10.33
C LEU A 18 7.96 -2.38 -11.49
N SER A 19 9.14 -2.83 -11.94
CA SER A 19 9.24 -3.83 -13.00
C SER A 19 8.56 -5.14 -12.63
N LEU A 20 8.72 -5.60 -11.38
CA LEU A 20 8.07 -6.83 -10.89
C LEU A 20 6.55 -6.70 -10.77
N MET A 21 6.05 -5.51 -10.41
CA MET A 21 4.61 -5.24 -10.44
C MET A 21 4.06 -5.20 -11.87
N ALA A 22 4.81 -4.60 -12.81
CA ALA A 22 4.42 -4.50 -14.20
C ALA A 22 4.44 -5.85 -14.93
N SER A 23 5.39 -6.73 -14.61
CA SER A 23 5.44 -8.09 -15.15
C SER A 23 4.40 -9.03 -14.53
N GLY A 24 3.79 -8.63 -13.42
CA GLY A 24 2.86 -9.47 -12.66
C GLY A 24 3.55 -10.47 -11.74
N ASP A 25 4.88 -10.43 -11.61
CA ASP A 25 5.60 -11.30 -10.66
C ASP A 25 5.31 -10.92 -9.20
N VAL A 26 4.90 -9.67 -8.95
CA VAL A 26 4.46 -9.17 -7.65
C VAL A 26 3.04 -8.61 -7.75
N HIS A 27 2.10 -9.23 -7.02
CA HIS A 27 0.72 -8.80 -6.94
C HIS A 27 0.46 -7.99 -5.66
N VAL A 28 0.37 -6.66 -5.77
CA VAL A 28 0.14 -5.79 -4.60
C VAL A 28 -1.33 -5.64 -4.22
N ALA A 29 -2.25 -5.78 -5.17
CA ALA A 29 -3.68 -5.59 -4.90
C ALA A 29 -4.23 -6.51 -3.79
N PRO A 30 -3.90 -7.82 -3.76
CA PRO A 30 -4.34 -8.70 -2.66
C PRO A 30 -3.72 -8.38 -1.30
N MET A 31 -2.62 -7.62 -1.27
CA MET A 31 -1.99 -7.20 -0.01
C MET A 31 -2.73 -6.04 0.66
N ILE A 32 -3.57 -5.32 -0.08
CA ILE A 32 -4.39 -4.21 0.43
C ILE A 32 -5.70 -4.79 0.96
N THR A 33 -5.73 -5.09 2.25
CA THR A 33 -6.90 -5.65 2.94
C THR A 33 -7.99 -4.62 3.25
N HIS A 34 -7.63 -3.35 3.40
CA HIS A 34 -8.56 -2.28 3.76
C HIS A 34 -8.28 -1.03 2.93
N ARG A 35 -9.35 -0.39 2.46
CA ARG A 35 -9.35 0.93 1.82
C ARG A 35 -10.30 1.82 2.59
N LEU A 36 -9.82 2.97 3.02
CA LEU A 36 -10.56 3.91 3.85
C LEU A 36 -10.40 5.31 3.26
N PRO A 37 -11.40 6.19 3.34
CA PRO A 37 -11.20 7.58 3.01
C PRO A 37 -10.16 8.18 3.96
N HIS A 38 -9.36 9.12 3.48
CA HIS A 38 -8.33 9.75 4.30
C HIS A 38 -8.86 10.43 5.58
N THR A 39 -10.13 10.84 5.59
CA THR A 39 -10.81 11.40 6.77
C THR A 39 -10.90 10.41 7.93
N ASP A 40 -10.82 9.11 7.63
CA ASP A 40 -10.90 8.02 8.60
C ASP A 40 -9.51 7.53 9.03
N ALA A 41 -8.47 8.34 8.82
CA ALA A 41 -7.10 8.01 9.19
C ALA A 41 -6.98 7.51 10.64
N LYS A 42 -7.69 8.13 11.59
CA LYS A 42 -7.69 7.67 12.99
C LYS A 42 -8.14 6.20 13.10
N ALA A 43 -9.26 5.84 12.46
CA ALA A 43 -9.77 4.48 12.50
C ALA A 43 -8.82 3.48 11.82
N ALA A 44 -8.14 3.91 10.75
CA ALA A 44 -7.10 3.11 10.09
C ALA A 44 -5.92 2.81 11.04
N PHE A 45 -5.44 3.80 11.79
CA PHE A 45 -4.37 3.60 12.77
C PHE A 45 -4.83 2.77 13.98
N ASP A 46 -6.03 3.03 14.50
CA ASP A 46 -6.61 2.23 15.58
C ASP A 46 -6.73 0.75 15.18
N LEU A 47 -7.15 0.44 13.94
CA LEU A 47 -7.18 -0.93 13.40
C LEU A 47 -5.81 -1.60 13.43
N LEU A 48 -4.77 -0.91 12.93
CA LEU A 48 -3.40 -1.44 12.89
C LEU A 48 -2.81 -1.63 14.29
N TRP A 49 -3.22 -0.80 15.25
CA TRP A 49 -2.72 -0.84 16.62
C TRP A 49 -3.43 -1.90 17.46
N ASP A 50 -4.76 -1.90 17.47
CA ASP A 50 -5.57 -2.74 18.34
C ASP A 50 -5.76 -4.15 17.75
N ARG A 51 -5.74 -4.28 16.43
CA ARG A 51 -6.04 -5.53 15.71
C ARG A 51 -5.05 -5.79 14.56
N PRO A 52 -3.74 -5.88 14.84
CA PRO A 52 -2.71 -6.03 13.81
C PRO A 52 -2.83 -7.32 12.98
N GLY A 53 -3.52 -8.35 13.50
CA GLY A 53 -3.78 -9.59 12.77
C GLY A 53 -4.88 -9.49 11.71
N ASP A 54 -5.71 -8.44 11.79
CA ASP A 54 -6.87 -8.26 10.90
C ASP A 54 -6.49 -7.54 9.59
N ALA A 55 -5.30 -6.93 9.52
CA ALA A 55 -4.88 -6.13 8.37
C ALA A 55 -3.45 -6.46 7.91
N LEU A 56 -3.29 -6.70 6.61
CA LEU A 56 -1.97 -6.84 5.97
C LEU A 56 -1.51 -5.50 5.35
N GLY A 57 -2.46 -4.74 4.81
CA GLY A 57 -2.23 -3.44 4.20
C GLY A 57 -3.49 -2.60 4.28
N VAL A 58 -3.32 -1.34 4.70
CA VAL A 58 -4.39 -0.35 4.80
C VAL A 58 -4.01 0.83 3.91
N LEU A 59 -4.88 1.16 2.96
CA LEU A 59 -4.70 2.29 2.06
C LEU A 59 -5.69 3.41 2.41
N LEU A 60 -5.18 4.62 2.54
CA LEU A 60 -5.99 5.83 2.69
C LEU A 60 -6.17 6.49 1.33
N GLU A 61 -7.41 6.72 0.94
CA GLU A 61 -7.78 7.27 -0.36
C GLU A 61 -8.10 8.78 -0.26
N TRP A 62 -7.49 9.57 -1.16
CA TRP A 62 -7.73 11.01 -1.31
C TRP A 62 -8.48 11.27 -2.61
N GLY A 63 -9.56 12.05 -2.51
CA GLY A 63 -10.54 12.20 -3.59
C GLY A 63 -11.50 11.01 -3.58
N ALA A 64 -12.79 11.27 -3.79
CA ALA A 64 -13.70 10.19 -4.10
C ALA A 64 -13.15 9.40 -5.30
N ALA A 65 -13.40 8.11 -5.36
CA ALA A 65 -13.47 7.46 -6.66
C ALA A 65 -14.47 8.28 -7.48
N GLU A 66 -13.98 9.11 -8.40
CA GLU A 66 -14.78 9.51 -9.54
C GLU A 66 -14.92 8.24 -10.38
N ASP A 67 -15.80 7.34 -9.91
CA ASP A 67 -16.39 6.31 -10.73
C ASP A 67 -17.20 7.04 -11.81
N GLY A 68 -16.53 7.34 -12.93
CA GLY A 68 -17.17 7.89 -14.14
C GLY A 68 -16.41 9.05 -14.78
N ALA A 69 -15.37 8.74 -15.53
CA ALA A 69 -14.96 9.57 -16.68
C ALA A 69 -14.77 8.62 -17.90
N PRO A 70 -15.20 9.05 -19.10
CA PRO A 70 -15.58 8.17 -20.22
C PRO A 70 -14.46 7.29 -20.80
#